data_AF-A0A519KP84-F1
#
_entry.id   AF-A0A519KP84-F1
#
_cell.length_a   1.000
_cell.length_b   1.000
_cell.length_c   1.000
_cell.angle_alpha   90.00
_cell.angle_beta   90.00
_cell.angle_gamma   90.00
#
_symmetry.space_group_name_H-M   'P 1'
#
loop_
_entity.id
_entity.type
_entity.pdbx_description
1 polymer ?
#
loop_
_entity_poly.entity_id
_entity_poly.type
_entity_poly.pdbx_seq_one_letter_code
_entity_poly.pdbx_strand_id
1 'polypeptide(L)' 'MIPQSFKDIVSSVENAGLFQTIAMIIFILFFVVMVYVVINRPKKYYKEEENAPLEKDDDENKFTL' A
#
# COMPACT_ATOMS: atom_id res chain seq x y z
N MET A 1 -22.87 13.31 22.93
CA MET A 1 -22.51 12.29 23.94
C MET A 1 -22.02 11.07 23.19
N ILE A 2 -20.78 10.65 23.41
CA ILE A 2 -20.34 9.33 22.96
C ILE A 2 -21.26 8.33 23.67
N PRO A 3 -21.91 7.38 22.97
CA PRO A 3 -22.85 6.48 23.61
C PRO A 3 -22.17 5.78 24.79
N GLN A 4 -22.83 5.77 25.94
CA GLN A 4 -22.26 5.26 27.20
C GLN A 4 -21.70 3.84 27.04
N SER A 5 -22.32 3.04 26.15
CA SER A 5 -21.86 1.72 25.74
C SER A 5 -20.42 1.68 25.22
N PHE A 6 -19.98 2.67 24.43
CA PHE A 6 -18.58 2.74 23.96
C PHE A 6 -17.63 3.10 25.11
N LYS A 7 -18.08 3.99 26.00
CA LYS A 7 -17.29 4.36 27.17
C LYS A 7 -17.09 3.15 28.08
N ASP A 8 -18.12 2.33 28.29
CA ASP A 8 -18.08 1.11 29.11
C ASP A 8 -17.25 -0.01 28.48
N ILE A 9 -17.25 -0.15 27.15
CA ILE A 9 -16.39 -1.12 26.45
C ILE A 9 -14.91 -0.72 26.54
N VAL A 10 -14.60 0.56 26.38
CA VAL A 10 -13.23 1.10 26.47
C VAL A 10 -12.75 1.16 27.93
N SER A 11 -13.65 1.43 28.88
CA SER A 11 -13.33 1.47 30.31
C SER A 11 -13.43 0.12 31.00
N SER A 12 -13.85 -0.94 30.30
CA SER A 12 -13.76 -2.33 30.77
C SER A 12 -12.28 -2.76 30.79
N VAL A 13 -11.57 -2.30 31.82
CA VAL A 13 -10.13 -2.51 32.05
C VAL A 13 -9.79 -4.00 32.14
N GLU A 14 -10.76 -4.84 32.52
CA GLU A 14 -10.58 -6.28 32.73
C GLU A 14 -10.04 -7.00 31.48
N ASN A 15 -10.41 -6.55 30.29
CA ASN A 15 -9.89 -7.08 29.02
C ASN A 15 -9.08 -6.06 28.21
N ALA A 16 -8.81 -4.87 28.75
CA ALA A 16 -8.07 -3.82 28.05
C ALA A 16 -6.67 -4.28 27.61
N GLY A 17 -6.00 -5.11 28.41
CA GLY A 17 -4.72 -5.72 28.05
C GLY A 17 -4.81 -6.67 26.84
N LEU A 18 -5.92 -7.42 26.72
CA LEU A 18 -6.16 -8.30 25.57
C LEU A 18 -6.43 -7.50 24.30
N PHE A 19 -7.30 -6.49 24.37
CA PHE A 19 -7.57 -5.60 23.23
C PHE A 19 -6.32 -4.84 22.78
N GLN A 20 -5.50 -4.36 23.72
CA GLN A 20 -4.22 -3.72 23.41
C GLN A 20 -3.26 -4.68 22.68
N THR A 21 -3.17 -5.93 23.14
CA THR A 21 -2.32 -6.95 22.52
C THR A 21 -2.80 -7.30 21.11
N ILE A 22 -4.10 -7.47 20.92
CA ILE A 22 -4.71 -7.72 19.60
C ILE A 22 -4.47 -6.53 18.66
N ALA A 23 -4.65 -5.29 19.14
CA ALA A 23 -4.40 -4.09 18.36
C ALA A 23 -2.94 -3.98 17.90
N MET A 24 -1.98 -4.30 18.79
CA MET A 24 -0.55 -4.39 18.46
C MET A 24 -0.28 -5.43 17.36
N ILE A 25 -0.86 -6.62 17.48
CA ILE A 25 -0.69 -7.70 16.49
C ILE A 25 -1.27 -7.28 15.15
N ILE A 26 -2.48 -6.73 15.12
CA ILE A 26 -3.13 -6.27 13.89
C ILE A 26 -2.32 -5.15 13.23
N PHE A 27 -1.79 -4.20 14.01
CA PHE A 27 -0.96 -3.13 13.49
C PHE A 27 0.30 -3.66 12.80
N ILE A 28 0.98 -4.64 13.43
CA ILE A 28 2.16 -5.28 12.85
C ILE A 28 1.78 -6.08 11.60
N LEU A 29 0.70 -6.86 11.64
CA LEU A 29 0.22 -7.63 10.50
C LEU A 29 -0.16 -6.74 9.32
N PHE A 30 -0.83 -5.61 9.58
CA PHE A 30 -1.14 -4.61 8.55
C PHE A 30 0.13 -4.11 7.87
N PHE A 31 1.18 -3.83 8.66
CA PHE A 31 2.46 -3.39 8.13
C PHE A 31 3.14 -4.46 7.27
N VAL A 32 3.15 -5.71 7.73
CA VAL A 32 3.72 -6.85 6.98
C VAL A 32 2.96 -7.06 5.66
N VAL A 33 1.63 -7.02 5.69
CA VAL A 33 0.79 -7.14 4.49
C VAL A 33 1.05 -5.98 3.54
N MET A 34 1.16 -4.74 4.03
CA MET A 34 1.47 -3.58 3.19
C MET A 34 2.83 -3.73 2.51
N VAL A 35 3.87 -4.10 3.27
CA VAL A 35 5.22 -4.34 2.72
C VAL A 35 5.19 -5.47 1.71
N TYR A 36 4.50 -6.57 2.01
CA TYR A 36 4.33 -7.68 1.08
C TYR A 36 3.64 -7.24 -0.21
N VAL A 37 2.55 -6.47 -0.12
CA VAL A 37 1.84 -5.92 -1.29
C VAL A 37 2.74 -4.98 -2.09
N VAL A 38 3.56 -4.16 -1.44
CA VAL A 38 4.48 -3.22 -2.12
C VAL A 38 5.63 -3.95 -2.80
N ILE A 39 6.17 -5.02 -2.20
CA ILE A 39 7.24 -5.83 -2.82
C ILE A 39 6.67 -6.71 -3.94
N ASN A 40 5.50 -7.34 -3.71
CA ASN A 40 4.82 -8.14 -4.73
C ASN A 40 4.16 -7.30 -5.81
N ARG A 41 4.00 -5.98 -5.63
CA ARG A 41 3.68 -5.06 -6.74
C ARG A 41 4.81 -5.21 -7.73
N PRO A 42 4.56 -5.96 -8.82
CA PRO A 42 5.64 -6.41 -9.64
C PRO A 42 6.16 -5.18 -10.38
N LYS A 43 7.47 -5.14 -10.62
CA LYS A 43 8.11 -4.30 -11.64
C LYS A 43 7.57 -4.54 -13.06
N LYS A 44 6.39 -5.18 -13.22
CA LYS A 44 5.71 -5.46 -14.47
C LYS A 44 5.19 -4.20 -15.15
N TYR A 45 5.02 -3.08 -14.42
CA TYR A 45 4.78 -1.78 -15.03
C TYR A 45 5.97 -1.26 -15.84
N TYR A 46 7.19 -1.73 -15.58
CA TYR A 46 8.37 -1.34 -16.35
C TYR A 46 8.74 -2.35 -17.43
N LYS A 47 8.09 -3.51 -17.53
CA LYS A 47 8.40 -4.50 -18.57
C LYS A 47 7.82 -4.15 -19.94
N GLU A 48 6.74 -3.37 -19.96
CA GLU A 48 6.18 -2.79 -21.18
C GLU A 48 6.92 -1.49 -21.57
N GLU A 49 7.38 -0.71 -20.59
CA GLU A 49 8.20 0.50 -20.81
C GLU A 49 9.67 0.18 -21.18
N GLU A 50 10.25 -0.93 -20.70
CA GLU A 50 11.59 -1.39 -21.10
C GLU A 50 11.60 -1.98 -22.54
N ASN A 51 10.43 -2.40 -23.04
CA ASN A 51 10.23 -2.83 -24.43
C ASN A 51 9.50 -1.78 -25.27
N ALA A 52 9.22 -0.60 -24.71
CA ALA A 52 8.85 0.53 -25.54
C ALA A 52 10.04 0.71 -26.48
N PRO A 53 9.84 0.58 -27.81
CA PRO A 53 10.92 0.88 -28.73
C PRO A 53 11.44 2.25 -28.32
N LEU A 54 12.73 2.34 -27.97
CA LEU A 54 13.43 3.62 -27.93
C LEU A 54 12.90 4.37 -29.15
N GLU A 55 12.25 5.52 -28.93
CA GLU A 55 11.96 6.45 -30.02
C GLU A 55 13.32 6.62 -30.69
N LYS A 56 13.52 5.86 -31.77
CA LYS A 56 14.61 6.15 -32.67
C LYS A 56 14.21 7.51 -33.16
N ASP A 57 15.10 8.48 -33.00
CA ASP A 57 15.07 9.72 -33.74
C ASP A 57 15.23 9.40 -35.25
N ASP A 58 14.36 8.55 -35.81
CA ASP A 58 14.11 8.46 -37.24
C ASP A 58 13.18 9.64 -37.59
N ASP A 59 13.69 10.85 -37.38
CA ASP A 59 13.29 12.01 -38.15
C ASP A 59 13.88 11.89 -39.58
N GLU A 60 13.53 10.80 -40.27
CA GLU A 60 13.41 10.78 -41.71
C GLU A 60 12.07 11.44 -42.08
N ASN A 61 12.01 12.78 -42.01
CA ASN A 61 11.15 13.53 -42.93
C ASN A 61 11.67 14.95 -43.20
N LYS A 62 12.24 15.09 -44.41
CA LYS A 62 11.83 16.13 -45.37
C LYS A 62 12.31 17.56 -45.09
N PHE A 63 13.59 17.81 -45.34
CA PHE A 63 14.00 19.11 -45.91
C PHE A 63 14.06 19.01 -47.43
N THR A 64 12.91 19.20 -48.07
CA THR A 64 12.86 19.66 -49.47
C THR A 64 13.18 21.15 -49.46
N LEU A 65 14.33 21.56 -50.02
CA LEU A 65 14.58 22.79 -50.79
C LEU A 65 16.02 22.79 -51.31
#